data_AF-A0A7Z8VV78-F1
#
_entry.id   AF-A0A7Z8VV78-F1
#
_cell.length_a   1.000
_cell.length_b   1.000
_cell.length_c   1.000
_cell.angle_alpha   90.00
_cell.angle_beta   90.00
_cell.angle_gamma   90.00
#
_symmetry.space_group_name_H-M   'P 1'
#
loop_
_entity.id
_entity.type
_entity.pdbx_description
1 polymer ?
#
loop_
_entity_poly.entity_id
_entity_poly.type
_entity_poly.pdbx_seq_one_letter_code
_entity_poly.pdbx_strand_id
1 'polypeptide(L)'
;MFLTHTVLIEAVWVLTASYGLDRDTIGKVLHELTNNSFFILEKAQMISKALQDYQHGFDFSDMVIGYCGISKGCNTTYTFDKKASRHSLFTLLLK
;
A
#
# COMPACT_ATOMS: atom_id res chain seq x y z
N MET A 1 -1.72 -20.04 -3.86
CA MET A 1 -2.00 -19.09 -4.97
C MET A 1 -1.06 -17.90 -4.87
N PHE A 2 -0.60 -17.32 -5.97
CA PHE A 2 0.29 -16.15 -5.94
C PHE A 2 -0.51 -14.85 -6.13
N LEU A 3 -0.21 -13.83 -5.32
CA LEU A 3 -0.82 -12.51 -5.41
C LEU A 3 0.25 -11.45 -5.64
N THR A 4 0.06 -10.64 -6.68
CA THR A 4 0.90 -9.46 -6.93
C THR A 4 0.50 -8.32 -6.01
N HIS A 5 1.41 -7.38 -5.78
CA HIS A 5 1.07 -6.16 -5.06
C HIS A 5 -0.02 -5.35 -5.80
N THR A 6 -0.08 -5.44 -7.13
CA THR A 6 -1.12 -4.80 -7.95
C THR A 6 -2.50 -5.37 -7.67
N VAL A 7 -2.64 -6.70 -7.52
CA VAL A 7 -3.93 -7.30 -7.16
C VAL A 7 -4.43 -6.80 -5.80
N LEU A 8 -3.52 -6.60 -4.84
CA LEU A 8 -3.88 -6.04 -3.53
C LEU A 8 -4.31 -4.57 -3.63
N ILE A 9 -3.66 -3.77 -4.48
CA ILE A 9 -4.06 -2.38 -4.76
C ILE A 9 -5.48 -2.34 -5.34
N GLU A 10 -5.74 -3.12 -6.39
CA GLU A 10 -7.06 -3.19 -7.02
C GLU A 10 -8.12 -3.69 -6.04
N ALA A 11 -7.79 -4.64 -5.17
CA ALA A 11 -8.71 -5.09 -4.12
C ALA A 11 -9.10 -3.94 -3.18
N VAL A 12 -8.14 -3.11 -2.72
CA VAL A 12 -8.45 -1.92 -1.92
C VAL A 12 -9.39 -0.97 -2.66
N TRP A 13 -9.11 -0.70 -3.93
CA TRP A 13 -9.94 0.19 -4.74
C TRP A 13 -11.34 -0.35 -4.94
N VAL A 14 -11.51 -1.63 -5.27
CA VAL A 14 -12.81 -2.27 -5.43
C VAL A 14 -13.59 -2.25 -4.12
N LEU A 15 -12.97 -2.65 -3.01
CA LEU A 15 -13.62 -2.66 -1.69
C LEU A 15 -14.04 -1.26 -1.23
N THR A 16 -13.26 -0.24 -1.58
CA THR A 16 -13.58 1.16 -1.27
C THR A 16 -14.68 1.69 -2.19
N ALA A 17 -14.49 1.63 -3.50
CA ALA A 17 -15.31 2.34 -4.48
C ALA A 17 -16.60 1.59 -4.83
N SER A 18 -16.56 0.26 -4.93
CA SER A 18 -17.73 -0.54 -5.32
C SER A 18 -18.53 -1.04 -4.12
N TYR A 19 -17.85 -1.34 -3.01
CA TYR A 19 -18.50 -1.87 -1.80
C TYR A 19 -18.67 -0.85 -0.68
N GLY A 20 -18.07 0.35 -0.80
CA GLY A 20 -18.22 1.41 0.20
C GLY A 20 -17.65 1.06 1.58
N LEU A 21 -16.73 0.09 1.65
CA LEU A 21 -16.16 -0.33 2.93
C LEU A 21 -15.22 0.74 3.48
N ASP A 22 -15.24 0.89 4.80
CA ASP A 22 -14.33 1.79 5.49
C ASP A 22 -12.91 1.20 5.57
N ARG A 23 -11.95 2.08 5.87
CA ARG A 23 -10.51 1.76 5.94
C ARG A 23 -10.17 0.70 6.98
N ASP A 24 -10.85 0.70 8.13
CA ASP A 24 -10.57 -0.26 9.21
C ASP A 24 -11.05 -1.65 8.78
N THR A 25 -12.22 -1.72 8.16
CA THR A 25 -12.77 -2.94 7.57
C THR A 25 -11.86 -3.48 6.47
N ILE A 26 -11.43 -2.64 5.53
CA ILE A 26 -10.50 -3.04 4.45
C ILE A 26 -9.15 -3.49 5.04
N GLY A 27 -8.63 -2.76 6.02
CA GLY A 27 -7.38 -3.09 6.69
C GLY A 27 -7.42 -4.48 7.37
N LYS A 28 -8.55 -4.84 7.99
CA LYS A 28 -8.74 -6.19 8.57
C LYS A 28 -8.78 -7.27 7.50
N VAL A 29 -9.53 -7.06 6.42
CA VAL A 29 -9.61 -8.00 5.29
C VAL A 29 -8.23 -8.25 4.69
N LEU A 30 -7.47 -7.18 4.42
CA LEU A 30 -6.11 -7.32 3.92
C LEU A 30 -5.17 -7.99 4.92
N HIS A 31 -5.32 -7.73 6.22
CA HIS A 31 -4.51 -8.37 7.24
C HIS A 31 -4.76 -9.89 7.29
N GLU A 32 -6.02 -10.32 7.25
CA GLU A 32 -6.37 -11.75 7.20
C GLU A 32 -5.88 -12.41 5.91
N LEU A 33 -6.07 -11.74 4.78
CA LEU A 33 -5.65 -12.24 3.47
C LEU A 33 -4.13 -12.39 3.38
N THR A 34 -3.37 -11.40 3.87
CA THR A 34 -1.90 -11.39 3.77
C THR A 34 -1.21 -12.31 4.77
N ASN A 35 -1.86 -12.63 5.90
CA ASN A 35 -1.33 -13.59 6.88
C ASN A 35 -1.79 -15.04 6.64
N ASN A 36 -2.62 -15.28 5.63
CA ASN A 36 -3.10 -16.62 5.32
C ASN A 36 -2.05 -17.39 4.48
N SER A 37 -1.61 -18.54 5.00
CA SER A 37 -0.57 -19.39 4.40
C SER A 37 -0.92 -19.99 3.03
N PHE A 38 -2.18 -19.89 2.59
CA PHE A 38 -2.61 -20.28 1.26
C PHE A 38 -2.07 -19.36 0.15
N PHE A 39 -1.77 -18.09 0.49
CA PHE A 39 -1.29 -17.10 -0.46
C PHE A 39 0.22 -16.92 -0.37
N ILE A 40 0.85 -16.84 -1.54
CA ILE A 40 2.23 -16.41 -1.68
C ILE A 40 2.19 -14.96 -2.16
N LEU A 41 2.72 -14.03 -1.36
CA LEU A 41 2.68 -12.61 -1.67
C LEU A 41 3.95 -12.16 -2.38
N GLU A 42 3.77 -11.36 -3.44
CA GLU A 42 4.84 -10.55 -3.99
C GLU A 42 5.34 -9.55 -2.95
N LYS A 43 6.62 -9.67 -2.55
CA LYS A 43 7.27 -8.77 -1.60
C LYS A 43 6.51 -8.65 -0.26
N ALA A 44 6.20 -9.77 0.38
CA ALA A 44 5.42 -9.83 1.64
C ALA A 44 5.82 -8.79 2.71
N GLN A 45 7.12 -8.60 2.96
CA GLN A 45 7.60 -7.59 3.93
C GLN A 45 7.22 -6.16 3.53
N MET A 46 7.25 -5.86 2.24
CA MET A 46 6.86 -4.56 1.68
C MET A 46 5.36 -4.32 1.87
N ILE A 47 4.55 -5.33 1.58
CA ILE A 47 3.09 -5.30 1.74
C ILE A 47 2.70 -5.11 3.19
N SER A 48 3.37 -5.81 4.12
CA SER A 48 3.11 -5.64 5.55
C SER A 48 3.32 -4.21 6.02
N LYS A 49 4.38 -3.54 5.55
CA LYS A 49 4.63 -2.12 5.88
C LYS A 49 3.60 -1.19 5.24
N ALA A 50 3.28 -1.40 3.97
CA ALA A 50 2.26 -0.62 3.28
C ALA A 50 0.88 -0.75 3.94
N LEU A 51 0.53 -1.96 4.43
CA LEU A 51 -0.71 -2.19 5.16
C LEU A 51 -0.73 -1.47 6.51
N GLN A 52 0.40 -1.45 7.23
CA GLN A 52 0.53 -0.68 8.45
C GLN A 52 0.29 0.82 8.18
N ASP A 53 0.97 1.40 7.21
CA ASP A 53 0.80 2.83 6.88
C ASP A 53 -0.61 3.14 6.38
N TYR A 54 -1.23 2.21 5.63
CA TYR A 54 -2.64 2.33 5.24
C TYR A 54 -3.57 2.41 6.45
N GLN A 55 -3.35 1.59 7.48
CA GLN A 55 -4.14 1.68 8.72
C GLN A 55 -3.95 3.01 9.46
N HIS A 56 -2.82 3.70 9.25
CA HIS A 56 -2.54 5.03 9.81
C HIS A 56 -3.00 6.19 8.91
N GLY A 57 -3.77 5.92 7.85
CA GLY A 57 -4.44 6.93 7.05
C GLY A 57 -3.76 7.31 5.73
N PHE A 58 -2.66 6.64 5.35
CA PHE A 58 -2.03 6.83 4.04
C PHE A 58 -2.73 6.01 2.95
N ASP A 59 -2.63 6.42 1.68
CA ASP A 59 -3.18 5.59 0.60
C ASP A 59 -2.35 4.32 0.41
N PHE A 60 -3.02 3.17 0.23
CA PHE A 60 -2.31 1.89 0.12
C PHE A 60 -1.44 1.83 -1.13
N SER A 61 -1.92 2.37 -2.26
CA SER A 61 -1.20 2.37 -3.53
C SER A 61 0.05 3.26 -3.45
N ASP A 62 -0.06 4.43 -2.82
CA ASP A 62 1.09 5.29 -2.55
C ASP A 62 2.13 4.53 -1.73
N MET A 63 1.74 3.90 -0.62
CA MET A 63 2.72 3.21 0.24
C MET A 63 3.43 2.06 -0.49
N VAL A 64 2.70 1.30 -1.33
CA VAL A 64 3.33 0.29 -2.20
C VAL A 64 4.35 0.92 -3.15
N ILE A 65 4.04 2.05 -3.79
CA ILE A 65 4.97 2.77 -4.67
C ILE A 65 6.21 3.24 -3.90
N GLY A 66 6.03 3.84 -2.72
CA GLY A 66 7.12 4.33 -1.89
C GLY A 66 8.07 3.20 -1.47
N TYR A 67 7.51 2.10 -0.96
CA TYR A 67 8.33 0.96 -0.54
C TYR A 67 8.97 0.20 -1.71
N CYS A 68 8.37 0.21 -2.91
CA CYS A 68 9.02 -0.28 -4.12
C CYS A 68 10.33 0.47 -4.38
N GLY A 69 10.33 1.81 -4.26
CA GLY A 69 11.54 2.64 -4.37
C GLY A 69 12.59 2.27 -3.32
N ILE A 70 12.19 2.18 -2.05
CA ILE A 70 13.10 1.75 -0.95
C ILE A 70 13.70 0.37 -1.23
N SER A 71 12.90 -0.57 -1.74
CA SER A 71 13.37 -1.93 -2.05
C SER A 71 14.45 -1.98 -3.14
N LYS A 72 14.60 -0.90 -3.91
CA LYS A 72 15.64 -0.71 -4.93
C LYS A 72 16.83 0.13 -4.45
N GLY A 73 16.85 0.49 -3.16
CA GLY A 73 17.90 1.33 -2.58
C GLY A 73 17.73 2.82 -2.85
N CYS A 74 16.55 3.27 -3.27
CA CYS A 74 16.25 4.69 -3.38
C CYS A 74 16.06 5.29 -1.99
N ASN A 75 16.49 6.54 -1.80
CA ASN A 75 16.30 7.26 -0.54
C ASN A 75 14.89 7.85 -0.39
N THR A 76 14.25 8.19 -1.51
CA THR A 76 12.91 8.80 -1.55
C THR A 76 12.25 8.55 -2.90
N THR A 77 10.92 8.57 -2.94
CA THR A 77 10.11 8.64 -4.15
C THR A 77 9.64 10.08 -4.35
N TYR A 78 10.01 10.68 -5.48
CA TYR A 78 9.50 11.99 -5.84
C TYR A 78 8.03 11.91 -6.28
N THR A 79 7.19 12.82 -5.76
CA THR A 79 5.74 12.84 -6.05
C THR A 79 5.23 14.27 -6.24
N PHE A 80 4.16 14.42 -7.01
CA PHE A 80 3.38 15.66 -7.09
C PHE A 80 2.17 15.67 -6.14
N ASP A 81 1.88 14.54 -5.49
CA ASP A 81 0.79 14.43 -4.53
C ASP A 81 1.21 14.95 -3.15
N LYS A 82 0.55 16.04 -2.71
CA LYS A 82 0.79 16.68 -1.41
C LYS A 82 0.38 15.83 -0.21
N LYS A 83 -0.52 14.86 -0.38
CA LYS A 83 -0.91 13.92 0.67
C LYS A 83 0.15 12.83 0.81
N ALA A 84 0.59 12.23 -0.30
CA ALA A 84 1.65 11.23 -0.30
C ALA A 84 2.96 11.81 0.29
N SER A 85 3.29 13.06 -0.06
CA SER A 85 4.48 13.75 0.44
C SER A 85 4.50 14.03 1.95
N ARG A 86 3.44 13.69 2.69
CA ARG A 86 3.42 13.75 4.16
C ARG A 86 4.11 12.55 4.80
N HIS A 87 4.32 11.48 4.05
CA HIS A 87 5.06 10.31 4.51
C HIS A 87 6.55 10.45 4.17
N SER A 88 7.42 9.90 5.01
CA SER A 88 8.88 10.01 4.87
C SER A 88 9.44 9.30 3.62
N LEU A 89 8.66 8.42 3.01
CA LEU A 89 8.99 7.76 1.75
C LEU A 89 8.99 8.72 0.55
N PHE A 90 8.43 9.92 0.69
CA PHE A 90 8.14 10.80 -0.41
C PHE A 90 8.77 12.18 -0.28
N THR A 91 9.13 12.76 -1.43
CA THR A 91 9.55 14.16 -1.53
C THR A 91 8.66 14.88 -2.55
N LEU A 92 8.04 15.98 -2.12
CA LEU A 92 7.20 16.78 -2.99
C LEU A 92 8.05 17.48 -4.06
N LEU A 93 7.76 17.23 -5.33
CA LEU A 93 8.28 18.03 -6.44
C LEU A 93 7.41 19.27 -6.60
N LEU A 94 7.98 20.41 -6.22
CA LEU A 94 7.43 21.72 -6.58
C LEU A 94 7.89 22.05 -7.99
N LYS A 95 6.95 22.48 -8.84
CA LYS A 95 7.28 23.21 -10.07
C LYS A 95 7.69 24.64 -9.73
#